data_AF-A0AAU9XXV2-F1
#
_entry.id   AF-A0AAU9XXV2-F1
#
_cell.length_a   1.000
_cell.length_b   1.000
_cell.length_c   1.000
_cell.angle_alpha   90.00
_cell.angle_beta   90.00
_cell.angle_gamma   90.00
#
_symmetry.space_group_name_H-M   'P 1'
#
loop_
_entity.id
_entity.type
_entity.pdbx_description
1 polymer ?
#
loop_
_entity_poly.entity_id
_entity_poly.type
_entity_poly.pdbx_seq_one_letter_code
_entity_poly.pdbx_strand_id
1 'polypeptide(L)'
;MARNNLTGGGVRMETYEGLLCSPSLAGGLQQQSICLAFVNVILSLTAILGNFLILIALRKESSLHPPSKLLYRCLAITDLLVGLVSQPLHAIYWISIANEHWNLCRYTRDAAYITSYTLCGVSLGTITAITVDRLLALLLGLRYKTNVTLKRTSIILAAVWVLSGVAALCYISDYHITLWCGYICIPSYLVISIASFTKIFRTLIRHQAQVQVHVQLQSSQQNSLNISRYRKAVYSVLWMQLALAVCYVPYTIVVIVFEEPNKGTFSSHLRVTRGIVATLVYFNSTLNPFLYCWKINEVRQAVKLTIRQLVCCPWS
;
A
#
# COMPACT_ATOMS: atom_id res chain seq x y z
N MET A 1 -37.04 -36.60 -42.70
CA MET A 1 -37.83 -36.63 -41.45
C MET A 1 -36.92 -37.20 -40.37
N ALA A 2 -36.27 -36.37 -39.55
CA ALA A 2 -36.74 -35.88 -38.23
C ALA A 2 -37.04 -37.05 -37.27
N ARG A 3 -36.47 -37.19 -36.07
CA ARG A 3 -36.11 -36.19 -35.04
C ARG A 3 -34.98 -36.76 -34.16
N ASN A 4 -33.98 -35.94 -33.82
CA ASN A 4 -33.15 -36.16 -32.63
C ASN A 4 -33.51 -35.06 -31.61
N ASN A 5 -34.03 -35.49 -30.47
CA ASN A 5 -34.22 -34.69 -29.27
C ASN A 5 -32.84 -34.37 -28.67
N LEU A 6 -32.47 -33.09 -28.63
CA LEU A 6 -31.40 -32.57 -27.79
C LEU A 6 -31.98 -31.43 -26.94
N THR A 7 -32.69 -31.83 -25.88
CA THR A 7 -33.04 -30.95 -24.78
C THR A 7 -31.86 -30.85 -23.82
N GLY A 8 -31.32 -29.64 -23.69
CA GLY A 8 -31.12 -28.98 -22.39
C GLY A 8 -30.01 -29.52 -21.49
N GLY A 9 -28.99 -28.69 -21.28
CA GLY A 9 -28.08 -28.86 -20.15
C GLY A 9 -26.73 -28.15 -20.27
N GLY A 10 -26.69 -26.93 -20.80
CA GLY A 10 -25.47 -26.11 -20.72
C GLY A 10 -25.25 -25.66 -19.28
N VAL A 11 -24.53 -26.47 -18.49
CA VAL A 11 -24.02 -26.07 -17.18
C VAL A 11 -23.00 -24.96 -17.41
N ARG A 12 -23.42 -23.72 -17.19
CA ARG A 12 -22.55 -22.55 -17.16
C ARG A 12 -21.59 -22.75 -15.99
N MET A 13 -20.30 -23.01 -16.25
CA MET A 13 -19.27 -23.03 -15.20
C MET A 13 -19.31 -21.67 -14.50
N GLU A 14 -19.76 -21.63 -13.26
CA GLU A 14 -19.63 -20.43 -12.44
C GLU A 14 -18.14 -20.16 -12.20
N THR A 15 -17.69 -18.96 -12.54
CA THR A 15 -16.32 -18.49 -12.29
C THR A 15 -16.01 -18.52 -10.80
N TYR A 16 -14.73 -18.67 -10.43
CA TYR A 16 -14.30 -18.79 -9.04
C TYR A 16 -14.84 -17.66 -8.15
N GLU A 17 -14.94 -16.47 -8.73
CA GLU A 17 -15.49 -15.30 -8.05
C GLU A 17 -16.98 -15.43 -7.74
N GLY A 18 -17.79 -16.07 -8.58
CA GLY A 18 -19.21 -16.33 -8.30
C GLY A 18 -19.44 -17.15 -7.03
N LEU A 19 -18.52 -18.10 -6.75
CA LEU A 19 -18.57 -19.01 -5.62
C LEU A 19 -18.10 -18.39 -4.28
N LEU A 20 -17.42 -17.24 -4.29
CA LEU A 20 -16.95 -16.56 -3.06
C LEU A 20 -18.08 -16.07 -2.15
N CYS A 21 -19.24 -15.74 -2.73
CA CYS A 21 -20.44 -15.33 -1.99
C CYS A 21 -21.57 -16.35 -2.18
N SER A 22 -21.24 -17.63 -1.96
CA SER A 22 -22.18 -18.76 -2.05
C SER A 22 -22.16 -19.63 -0.79
N PRO A 23 -23.25 -20.35 -0.50
CA PRO A 23 -23.36 -21.23 0.66
C PRO A 23 -22.32 -22.36 0.67
N SER A 24 -21.91 -22.85 -0.51
CA SER A 24 -21.06 -24.04 -0.68
C SER A 24 -19.67 -23.92 -0.06
N LEU A 25 -19.14 -22.70 0.06
CA LEU A 25 -17.84 -22.43 0.71
C LEU A 25 -17.96 -21.66 2.03
N ALA A 26 -19.18 -21.33 2.47
CA ALA A 26 -19.40 -20.59 3.73
C ALA A 26 -19.53 -21.48 4.96
N GLY A 27 -19.92 -22.76 4.77
CA GLY A 27 -20.09 -23.72 5.86
C GLY A 27 -18.84 -23.83 6.75
N GLY A 28 -18.96 -23.38 8.00
CA GLY A 28 -17.91 -23.50 9.03
C GLY A 28 -16.92 -22.33 9.15
N LEU A 29 -17.04 -21.26 8.36
CA LEU A 29 -16.09 -20.11 8.37
C LEU A 29 -16.57 -18.88 9.14
N GLN A 30 -17.68 -18.98 9.88
CA GLN A 30 -18.30 -17.84 10.57
C GLN A 30 -17.33 -17.17 11.54
N GLN A 31 -16.65 -17.95 12.40
CA GLN A 31 -15.69 -17.42 13.37
C GLN A 31 -14.51 -16.69 12.69
N GLN A 32 -13.96 -17.26 11.62
CA GLN A 32 -12.84 -16.67 10.88
C GLN A 32 -13.26 -15.36 10.21
N SER A 33 -14.47 -15.31 9.66
CA SER A 33 -15.05 -14.12 9.03
C SER A 33 -15.24 -12.99 10.06
N ILE A 34 -15.78 -13.30 11.24
CA ILE A 34 -15.93 -12.33 12.33
C ILE A 34 -14.57 -11.80 12.80
N CYS A 35 -13.59 -12.69 12.99
CA CYS A 35 -12.24 -12.28 13.38
C CYS A 35 -11.60 -11.34 12.34
N LEU A 36 -11.68 -11.67 11.04
CA LEU A 36 -11.15 -10.84 9.96
C LEU A 36 -11.86 -9.49 9.87
N ALA A 37 -13.18 -9.45 10.03
CA ALA A 37 -13.93 -8.20 10.08
C ALA A 37 -13.47 -7.32 11.24
N PHE A 38 -13.36 -7.88 12.44
CA PHE A 38 -12.92 -7.17 13.64
C PHE A 38 -11.52 -6.59 13.48
N VAL A 39 -10.57 -7.38 12.97
CA VAL A 39 -9.21 -6.90 12.70
C VAL A 39 -9.23 -5.73 11.70
N ASN A 40 -9.99 -5.84 10.61
CA ASN A 40 -10.07 -4.77 9.62
C ASN A 40 -10.71 -3.48 10.16
N VAL A 41 -11.66 -3.58 11.09
CA VAL A 41 -12.23 -2.40 11.78
C VAL A 41 -11.17 -1.71 12.64
N ILE A 42 -10.39 -2.46 13.42
CA ILE A 42 -9.29 -1.88 14.22
C ILE A 42 -8.25 -1.22 13.31
N LEU A 43 -7.85 -1.91 12.24
CA LEU A 43 -6.88 -1.38 11.29
C LEU A 43 -7.41 -0.13 10.56
N SER A 44 -8.71 -0.08 10.25
CA SER A 44 -9.39 1.10 9.70
C SER A 44 -9.27 2.30 10.63
N LEU A 45 -9.63 2.14 11.91
CA LEU A 45 -9.56 3.23 12.89
C LEU A 45 -8.12 3.75 13.06
N THR A 46 -7.14 2.84 13.13
CA THR A 46 -5.73 3.23 13.27
C THR A 46 -5.18 3.89 12.01
N ALA A 47 -5.56 3.43 10.82
CA ALA A 47 -5.20 4.07 9.55
C ALA A 47 -5.81 5.48 9.44
N ILE A 48 -7.08 5.66 9.83
CA ILE A 48 -7.75 6.97 9.84
C ILE A 48 -7.02 7.94 10.76
N LEU A 49 -6.88 7.57 12.03
CA LEU A 49 -6.29 8.44 13.05
C LEU A 49 -4.83 8.79 12.70
N GLY A 50 -4.03 7.79 12.33
CA GLY A 50 -2.63 7.96 12.01
C GLY A 50 -2.42 8.87 10.79
N ASN A 51 -3.11 8.60 9.68
CA ASN A 51 -2.92 9.37 8.45
C ASN A 51 -3.54 10.77 8.52
N PHE A 52 -4.65 10.94 9.23
CA PHE A 52 -5.21 12.26 9.50
C PHE A 52 -4.23 13.14 10.31
N LEU A 53 -3.60 12.57 11.34
CA LEU A 53 -2.58 13.26 12.12
C LEU A 53 -1.37 13.67 11.26
N ILE A 54 -0.92 12.78 10.36
CA ILE A 54 0.15 13.09 9.40
C ILE A 54 -0.25 14.25 8.48
N LEU A 55 -1.49 14.29 7.99
CA LEU A 55 -1.98 15.40 7.17
C LEU A 55 -1.96 16.73 7.90
N ILE A 56 -2.37 16.76 9.17
CA ILE A 56 -2.29 17.97 10.01
C ILE A 56 -0.83 18.40 10.20
N ALA A 57 0.06 17.46 10.53
CA ALA A 57 1.47 17.74 10.72
C ALA A 57 2.12 18.30 9.44
N LEU A 58 1.85 17.68 8.29
CA LEU A 58 2.29 18.15 6.97
C LEU A 58 1.61 19.45 6.56
N ARG A 59 0.48 19.86 7.14
CA ARG A 59 -0.09 21.19 6.90
C ARG A 59 0.83 22.26 7.49
N LYS A 60 1.26 22.06 8.74
CA LYS A 60 2.07 22.99 9.53
C LYS A 60 3.55 23.01 9.12
N GLU A 61 4.09 21.90 8.61
CA GLU A 61 5.51 21.79 8.26
C GLU A 61 5.88 22.61 7.02
N SER A 62 6.77 23.60 7.15
CA SER A 62 7.21 24.47 6.04
C SER A 62 8.62 24.17 5.53
N SER A 63 9.42 23.37 6.26
CA SER A 63 10.82 23.07 5.91
C SER A 63 10.97 22.09 4.75
N LEU A 64 9.94 21.27 4.49
CA LEU A 64 9.97 20.26 3.43
C LEU A 64 9.86 20.88 2.03
N HIS A 65 10.67 20.38 1.11
CA HIS A 65 10.59 20.72 -0.31
C HIS A 65 9.15 20.49 -0.84
N PRO A 66 8.51 21.47 -1.51
CA PRO A 66 7.08 21.38 -1.83
C PRO A 66 6.66 20.14 -2.64
N PRO A 67 7.42 19.68 -3.67
CA PRO A 67 7.18 18.41 -4.35
C PRO A 67 7.19 17.18 -3.43
N SER A 68 8.21 17.03 -2.57
CA SER A 68 8.29 15.89 -1.64
C SER A 68 7.13 15.93 -0.64
N LYS A 69 6.77 17.13 -0.16
CA LYS A 69 5.61 17.35 0.71
C LYS A 69 4.30 16.93 0.06
N LEU A 70 4.12 17.19 -1.24
CA LEU A 70 2.97 16.74 -2.01
C LEU A 70 2.90 15.21 -2.07
N LEU A 71 4.03 14.52 -2.29
CA LEU A 71 4.08 13.06 -2.30
C LEU A 71 3.67 12.45 -0.96
N TYR A 72 4.17 12.97 0.17
CA TYR A 72 3.76 12.50 1.50
C TYR A 72 2.28 12.76 1.79
N ARG A 73 1.75 13.91 1.35
CA ARG A 73 0.31 14.20 1.47
C ARG A 73 -0.52 13.24 0.63
N CYS A 74 -0.11 12.96 -0.60
CA CYS A 74 -0.80 12.01 -1.47
C CYS A 74 -0.86 10.62 -0.82
N LEU A 75 0.25 10.15 -0.26
CA LEU A 75 0.30 8.86 0.40
C LEU A 75 -0.61 8.83 1.65
N ALA A 76 -0.54 9.86 2.49
CA ALA A 76 -1.42 9.97 3.66
C ALA A 76 -2.92 10.10 3.29
N ILE A 77 -3.28 10.81 2.20
CA ILE A 77 -4.66 10.85 1.69
C ILE A 77 -5.09 9.47 1.21
N THR A 78 -4.22 8.76 0.47
CA THR A 78 -4.52 7.43 -0.05
C THR A 78 -4.75 6.44 1.10
N ASP A 79 -3.88 6.42 2.10
CA ASP A 79 -4.02 5.55 3.27
C ASP A 79 -5.21 5.92 4.17
N LEU A 80 -5.55 7.22 4.26
CA LEU A 80 -6.77 7.66 4.92
C LEU A 80 -8.02 7.14 4.20
N LEU A 81 -8.04 7.16 2.86
CA LEU A 81 -9.13 6.60 2.06
C LEU A 81 -9.20 5.08 2.18
N VAL A 82 -8.07 4.37 2.32
CA VAL A 82 -8.07 2.93 2.62
C VAL A 82 -8.79 2.68 3.95
N GLY A 83 -8.48 3.47 4.98
CA GLY A 83 -9.13 3.39 6.28
C GLY A 83 -10.61 3.76 6.26
N LEU A 84 -11.02 4.77 5.46
CA LEU A 84 -12.40 5.25 5.40
C LEU A 84 -13.32 4.43 4.48
N VAL A 85 -12.79 3.81 3.44
CA VAL A 85 -13.58 3.20 2.37
C VAL A 85 -13.26 1.72 2.21
N SER A 86 -12.02 1.39 1.83
CA SER A 86 -11.65 0.01 1.49
C SER A 86 -11.76 -0.98 2.66
N GLN A 87 -11.23 -0.61 3.83
CA GLN A 87 -11.28 -1.49 5.00
C GLN A 87 -12.71 -1.68 5.56
N PRO A 88 -13.54 -0.63 5.67
CA PRO A 88 -14.95 -0.80 6.01
C PRO A 88 -15.71 -1.68 5.01
N LEU A 89 -15.54 -1.47 3.70
CA LEU A 89 -16.15 -2.34 2.69
C LEU A 89 -15.70 -3.80 2.86
N HIS A 90 -14.42 -4.03 3.13
CA HIS A 90 -13.89 -5.37 3.37
C HIS A 90 -14.44 -6.00 4.67
N ALA A 91 -14.61 -5.22 5.74
CA ALA A 91 -15.24 -5.68 6.96
C ALA A 91 -16.72 -6.04 6.74
N ILE A 92 -17.47 -5.21 6.01
CA ILE A 92 -18.87 -5.48 5.66
C ILE A 92 -18.96 -6.74 4.79
N TYR A 93 -18.03 -6.96 3.86
CA TYR A 93 -17.93 -8.19 3.08
C TYR A 93 -17.84 -9.44 4.00
N TRP A 94 -16.93 -9.44 4.98
CA TRP A 94 -16.80 -10.55 5.93
C TRP A 94 -18.02 -10.73 6.83
N ILE A 95 -18.62 -9.62 7.31
CA ILE A 95 -19.86 -9.66 8.09
C ILE A 95 -21.02 -10.22 7.25
N SER A 96 -21.08 -9.86 5.97
CA SER A 96 -22.11 -10.35 5.04
C SER A 96 -21.98 -11.84 4.79
N ILE A 97 -20.75 -12.38 4.76
CA ILE A 97 -20.50 -13.83 4.72
C ILE A 97 -20.96 -14.48 6.02
N ALA A 98 -20.58 -13.92 7.17
CA ALA A 98 -20.91 -14.49 8.49
C ALA A 98 -22.42 -14.55 8.77
N ASN A 99 -23.18 -13.63 8.17
CA ASN A 99 -24.64 -13.53 8.30
C ASN A 99 -25.40 -14.06 7.08
N GLU A 100 -24.71 -14.70 6.13
CA GLU A 100 -25.31 -15.29 4.91
C GLU A 100 -26.08 -14.28 4.02
N HIS A 101 -25.72 -13.00 4.07
CA HIS A 101 -26.28 -11.95 3.22
C HIS A 101 -25.58 -11.91 1.85
N TRP A 102 -25.88 -12.87 0.98
CA TRP A 102 -25.16 -13.09 -0.30
C TRP A 102 -25.19 -11.92 -1.29
N ASN A 103 -26.30 -11.18 -1.36
CA ASN A 103 -26.40 -9.99 -2.22
C ASN A 103 -25.44 -8.89 -1.75
N LEU A 104 -25.46 -8.59 -0.44
CA LEU A 104 -24.57 -7.60 0.14
C LEU A 104 -23.11 -8.03 0.04
N CYS A 105 -22.82 -9.33 0.21
CA CYS A 105 -21.49 -9.91 0.00
C CYS A 105 -20.95 -9.61 -1.41
N ARG A 106 -21.74 -9.81 -2.46
CA ARG A 106 -21.30 -9.54 -3.84
C ARG A 106 -20.97 -8.06 -4.07
N TYR A 107 -21.90 -7.17 -3.71
CA TYR A 107 -21.68 -5.73 -3.90
C TYR A 107 -20.48 -5.21 -3.10
N THR A 108 -20.34 -5.63 -1.85
CA THR A 108 -19.25 -5.17 -0.98
C THR A 108 -17.91 -5.78 -1.36
N ARG A 109 -17.88 -7.02 -1.87
CA ARG A 109 -16.69 -7.62 -2.48
C ARG A 109 -16.21 -6.81 -3.67
N ASP A 110 -17.09 -6.55 -4.64
CA ASP A 110 -16.72 -5.87 -5.89
C ASP A 110 -16.26 -4.43 -5.60
N ALA A 111 -17.00 -3.72 -4.73
CA ALA A 111 -16.63 -2.40 -4.26
C ALA A 111 -15.30 -2.40 -3.49
N ALA A 112 -15.09 -3.37 -2.59
CA ALA A 112 -13.83 -3.52 -1.88
C ALA A 112 -12.68 -3.79 -2.85
N TYR A 113 -12.87 -4.66 -3.85
CA TYR A 113 -11.84 -4.98 -4.83
C TYR A 113 -11.44 -3.75 -5.65
N ILE A 114 -12.40 -3.04 -6.24
CA ILE A 114 -12.15 -1.86 -7.07
C ILE A 114 -11.45 -0.76 -6.27
N THR A 115 -11.96 -0.46 -5.07
CA THR A 115 -11.38 0.59 -4.22
C THR A 115 -9.98 0.22 -3.75
N SER A 116 -9.78 -1.03 -3.30
CA SER A 116 -8.49 -1.50 -2.83
C SER A 116 -7.44 -1.58 -3.93
N TYR A 117 -7.82 -2.05 -5.13
CA TYR A 117 -6.92 -2.08 -6.28
C TYR A 117 -6.45 -0.67 -6.64
N THR A 118 -7.40 0.28 -6.73
CA THR A 118 -7.10 1.69 -7.03
C THR A 118 -6.15 2.29 -6.00
N LEU A 119 -6.50 2.19 -4.71
CA LEU A 119 -5.74 2.83 -3.63
C LEU A 119 -4.38 2.14 -3.41
N CYS A 120 -4.28 0.82 -3.58
CA CYS A 120 -3.00 0.12 -3.53
C CYS A 120 -2.08 0.55 -4.69
N GLY A 121 -2.62 0.65 -5.91
CA GLY A 121 -1.87 1.15 -7.08
C GLY A 121 -1.35 2.56 -6.84
N VAL A 122 -2.19 3.45 -6.33
CA VAL A 122 -1.79 4.82 -5.96
C VAL A 122 -0.74 4.83 -4.85
N SER A 123 -0.90 4.01 -3.82
CA SER A 123 0.04 3.92 -2.69
C SER A 123 1.42 3.43 -3.18
N LEU A 124 1.46 2.34 -3.96
CA LEU A 124 2.70 1.81 -4.55
C LEU A 124 3.37 2.80 -5.50
N GLY A 125 2.60 3.43 -6.38
CA GLY A 125 3.10 4.45 -7.30
C GLY A 125 3.65 5.68 -6.55
N THR A 126 2.98 6.11 -5.49
CA THR A 126 3.41 7.25 -4.65
C THR A 126 4.66 6.89 -3.85
N ILE A 127 4.73 5.71 -3.24
CA ILE A 127 5.92 5.21 -2.54
C ILE A 127 7.09 5.19 -3.52
N THR A 128 6.91 4.63 -4.71
CA THR A 128 7.94 4.60 -5.77
C THR A 128 8.36 6.01 -6.18
N ALA A 129 7.42 6.94 -6.34
CA ALA A 129 7.75 8.34 -6.62
C ALA A 129 8.56 8.99 -5.47
N ILE A 130 8.26 8.67 -4.21
CA ILE A 130 9.04 9.12 -3.05
C ILE A 130 10.47 8.55 -3.12
N THR A 131 10.66 7.28 -3.46
CA THR A 131 12.01 6.69 -3.55
C THR A 131 12.83 7.33 -4.67
N VAL A 132 12.21 7.57 -5.82
CA VAL A 132 12.84 8.26 -6.96
C VAL A 132 13.15 9.71 -6.61
N ASP A 133 12.23 10.44 -5.96
CA ASP A 133 12.46 11.81 -5.49
C ASP A 133 13.69 11.90 -4.57
N ARG A 134 13.82 10.96 -3.62
CA ARG A 134 14.99 10.87 -2.73
C ARG A 134 16.27 10.54 -3.48
N LEU A 135 16.22 9.67 -4.48
CA LEU A 135 17.36 9.37 -5.32
C LEU A 135 17.80 10.60 -6.13
N LEU A 136 16.84 11.34 -6.69
CA LEU A 136 17.13 12.58 -7.44
C LEU A 136 17.71 13.67 -6.54
N ALA A 137 17.20 13.83 -5.32
CA ALA A 137 17.76 14.76 -4.36
C ALA A 137 19.22 14.45 -4.02
N LEU A 138 19.56 13.15 -3.91
CA LEU A 138 20.93 12.71 -3.65
C LEU A 138 21.85 12.90 -4.85
N LEU A 139 21.40 12.56 -6.06
CA LEU A 139 22.23 12.61 -7.27
C LEU A 139 22.40 14.01 -7.86
N LEU A 140 21.35 14.84 -7.82
CA LEU A 140 21.36 16.16 -8.45
C LEU A 140 21.82 17.29 -7.53
N GLY A 141 21.84 17.06 -6.20
CA GLY A 141 22.29 18.03 -5.21
C GLY A 141 21.63 19.40 -5.39
N LEU A 142 22.43 20.43 -5.72
CA LEU A 142 21.94 21.81 -5.91
C LEU A 142 20.96 21.96 -7.09
N ARG A 143 21.06 21.10 -8.13
CA ARG A 143 20.16 21.14 -9.29
C ARG A 143 18.79 20.51 -9.02
N TYR A 144 18.64 19.80 -7.90
CA TYR A 144 17.39 19.12 -7.55
C TYR A 144 16.19 20.07 -7.52
N LYS A 145 16.33 21.25 -6.90
CA LYS A 145 15.24 22.24 -6.76
C LYS A 145 14.79 22.80 -8.12
N THR A 146 15.69 22.91 -9.09
CA THR A 146 15.38 23.41 -10.43
C THR A 146 14.71 22.32 -11.28
N ASN A 147 15.10 21.06 -11.11
CA ASN A 147 14.62 19.96 -11.93
C ASN A 147 13.28 19.37 -11.47
N VAL A 148 13.09 19.25 -10.15
CA VAL A 148 11.90 18.65 -9.54
C VAL A 148 10.97 19.76 -9.09
N THR A 149 9.90 19.97 -9.86
CA THR A 149 8.93 21.05 -9.62
C THR A 149 7.57 20.50 -9.21
N LEU A 150 6.80 21.31 -8.47
CA LEU A 150 5.48 20.92 -7.98
C LEU A 150 4.53 20.53 -9.13
N LYS A 151 4.58 21.26 -10.24
CA LYS A 151 3.76 20.99 -11.44
C LYS A 151 4.04 19.60 -12.01
N ARG A 152 5.32 19.24 -12.19
CA ARG A 152 5.71 17.92 -12.72
C ARG A 152 5.29 16.79 -11.79
N THR A 153 5.52 16.94 -10.49
CA THR A 153 5.11 15.93 -9.49
C THR A 153 3.59 15.78 -9.43
N SER A 154 2.83 16.87 -9.56
CA SER A 154 1.36 16.83 -9.58
C SER A 154 0.84 16.06 -10.80
N ILE A 155 1.44 16.26 -11.99
CA ILE A 155 1.08 15.53 -13.20
C ILE A 155 1.36 14.03 -13.05
N ILE A 156 2.53 13.67 -12.50
CA ILE A 156 2.89 12.26 -12.25
C ILE A 156 1.87 11.60 -11.31
N LEU A 157 1.52 12.27 -10.20
CA LEU A 157 0.52 11.75 -9.27
C LEU A 157 -0.86 11.62 -9.92
N ALA A 158 -1.31 12.63 -10.67
CA ALA A 158 -2.58 12.57 -11.38
C ALA A 158 -2.62 11.39 -12.37
N ALA A 159 -1.53 11.16 -13.11
CA ALA A 159 -1.40 10.01 -14.00
C ALA A 159 -1.48 8.68 -13.23
N VAL A 160 -0.80 8.55 -12.08
CA VAL A 160 -0.87 7.36 -11.22
C VAL A 160 -2.30 7.09 -10.73
N TRP A 161 -3.02 8.13 -10.31
CA TRP A 161 -4.44 8.03 -9.91
C TRP A 161 -5.33 7.56 -11.06
N VAL A 162 -5.21 8.19 -12.23
CA VAL A 162 -6.01 7.84 -13.41
C VAL A 162 -5.71 6.41 -13.86
N LEU A 163 -4.44 6.04 -14.00
CA LEU A 163 -4.06 4.68 -14.43
C LEU A 163 -4.53 3.61 -13.45
N SER A 164 -4.38 3.84 -12.15
CA SER A 164 -4.84 2.89 -11.12
C SER A 164 -6.36 2.75 -11.13
N GLY A 165 -7.08 3.85 -11.26
CA GLY A 165 -8.55 3.86 -11.32
C GLY A 165 -9.11 3.20 -12.58
N VAL A 166 -8.54 3.51 -13.75
CA VAL A 166 -8.93 2.88 -15.02
C VAL A 166 -8.67 1.37 -14.97
N ALA A 167 -7.49 0.95 -14.51
CA ALA A 167 -7.18 -0.48 -14.37
C ALA A 167 -8.11 -1.20 -13.38
N ALA A 168 -8.54 -0.53 -12.31
CA ALA A 168 -9.54 -1.07 -11.38
C ALA A 168 -10.93 -1.18 -12.03
N LEU A 169 -11.35 -0.19 -12.81
CA LEU A 169 -12.66 -0.20 -13.48
C LEU A 169 -12.75 -1.26 -14.58
N CYS A 170 -11.63 -1.64 -15.19
CA CYS A 170 -11.59 -2.77 -16.12
C CYS A 170 -12.11 -4.06 -15.49
N TYR A 171 -12.06 -4.21 -14.16
CA TYR A 171 -12.58 -5.37 -13.43
C TYR A 171 -14.05 -5.64 -13.74
N ILE A 172 -14.86 -4.58 -13.90
CA ILE A 172 -16.29 -4.69 -14.20
C ILE A 172 -16.52 -5.24 -15.61
N SER A 173 -15.62 -4.92 -16.55
CA SER A 173 -15.74 -5.35 -17.95
C SER A 173 -15.13 -6.73 -18.17
N ASP A 174 -13.88 -6.90 -17.72
CA ASP A 174 -13.11 -8.12 -17.82
C ASP A 174 -12.05 -8.16 -16.70
N TYR A 175 -12.28 -9.05 -15.72
CA TYR A 175 -11.40 -9.20 -14.57
C TYR A 175 -9.97 -9.65 -14.96
N HIS A 176 -9.79 -10.34 -16.08
CA HIS A 176 -8.48 -10.77 -16.54
C HIS A 176 -7.58 -9.58 -16.87
N ILE A 177 -8.14 -8.50 -17.44
CA ILE A 177 -7.39 -7.28 -17.75
C ILE A 177 -6.79 -6.71 -16.47
N THR A 178 -7.59 -6.60 -15.41
CA THR A 178 -7.14 -6.07 -14.11
C THR A 178 -6.08 -6.97 -13.48
N LEU A 179 -6.20 -8.29 -13.59
CA LEU A 179 -5.17 -9.23 -13.11
C LEU A 179 -3.84 -9.06 -13.87
N TRP A 180 -3.88 -9.00 -15.20
CA TRP A 180 -2.68 -8.78 -16.02
C TRP A 180 -2.01 -7.45 -15.72
N CYS A 181 -2.80 -6.38 -15.56
CA CYS A 181 -2.29 -5.09 -15.10
C CYS A 181 -1.61 -5.23 -13.73
N GLY A 182 -2.22 -5.95 -12.78
CA GLY A 182 -1.63 -6.22 -11.47
C GLY A 182 -0.29 -6.95 -11.54
N TYR A 183 -0.22 -8.01 -12.36
CA TYR A 183 0.99 -8.81 -12.57
C TYR A 183 2.15 -8.02 -13.21
N ILE A 184 1.85 -6.97 -13.98
CA ILE A 184 2.89 -6.13 -14.59
C ILE A 184 3.24 -4.97 -13.65
N CYS A 185 2.23 -4.25 -13.15
CA CYS A 185 2.42 -3.03 -12.39
C CYS A 185 3.07 -3.29 -11.03
N ILE A 186 2.58 -4.25 -10.23
CA ILE A 186 3.07 -4.48 -8.87
C ILE A 186 4.56 -4.85 -8.86
N PRO A 187 5.04 -5.82 -9.66
CA PRO A 187 6.47 -6.13 -9.71
C PRO A 187 7.29 -4.97 -10.26
N SER A 188 6.79 -4.22 -11.25
CA SER A 188 7.51 -3.06 -11.78
C SER A 188 7.76 -1.99 -10.71
N TYR A 189 6.77 -1.68 -9.87
CA TYR A 189 6.92 -0.74 -8.75
C TYR A 189 7.94 -1.25 -7.72
N LEU A 190 7.85 -2.54 -7.37
CA LEU A 190 8.80 -3.16 -6.44
C LEU A 190 10.23 -3.11 -6.98
N VAL A 191 10.44 -3.47 -8.25
CA VAL A 191 11.76 -3.44 -8.90
C VAL A 191 12.33 -2.02 -8.95
N ILE A 192 11.53 -1.02 -9.36
CA ILE A 192 11.97 0.38 -9.40
C ILE A 192 12.33 0.87 -7.98
N SER A 193 11.51 0.54 -6.98
CA SER A 193 11.78 0.87 -5.57
C SER A 193 13.11 0.26 -5.10
N ILE A 194 13.30 -1.06 -5.29
CA ILE A 194 14.51 -1.79 -4.87
C ILE A 194 15.76 -1.24 -5.56
N ALA A 195 15.68 -1.02 -6.88
CA ALA A 195 16.80 -0.47 -7.66
C ALA A 195 17.17 0.94 -7.20
N SER A 196 16.16 1.79 -6.96
CA SER A 196 16.36 3.16 -6.47
C SER A 196 17.00 3.16 -5.09
N PHE A 197 16.54 2.32 -4.17
CA PHE A 197 17.13 2.19 -2.84
C PHE A 197 18.55 1.66 -2.86
N THR A 198 18.83 0.66 -3.70
CA THR A 198 20.18 0.12 -3.85
C THR A 198 21.14 1.19 -4.37
N LYS A 199 20.69 2.04 -5.31
CA LYS A 199 21.49 3.19 -5.77
C LYS A 199 21.68 4.24 -4.68
N ILE A 200 20.63 4.59 -3.92
CA ILE A 200 20.74 5.50 -2.77
C ILE A 200 21.80 4.98 -1.79
N PHE A 201 21.72 3.70 -1.44
CA PHE A 201 22.63 3.06 -0.51
C PHE A 201 24.08 3.07 -1.01
N ARG A 202 24.32 2.62 -2.25
CA ARG A 202 25.66 2.64 -2.87
C ARG A 202 26.24 4.05 -2.94
N THR A 203 25.42 5.04 -3.26
CA THR A 203 25.84 6.44 -3.37
C THR A 203 26.18 7.02 -2.00
N LEU A 204 25.38 6.73 -0.97
CA LEU A 204 25.68 7.11 0.41
C LEU A 204 26.99 6.49 0.91
N ILE A 205 27.24 5.21 0.62
CA ILE A 205 28.51 4.54 0.97
C ILE A 205 29.68 5.21 0.28
N ARG A 206 29.58 5.48 -1.03
CA ARG A 206 30.66 6.13 -1.79
C ARG A 206 30.98 7.52 -1.24
N HIS A 207 29.95 8.33 -0.96
CA HIS A 207 30.15 9.66 -0.38
C HIS A 207 30.78 9.57 1.02
N GLN A 208 30.37 8.61 1.85
CA GLN A 208 30.99 8.44 3.17
C GLN A 208 32.44 7.99 3.07
N ALA A 209 32.78 7.08 2.17
CA ALA A 209 34.17 6.66 1.93
C ALA A 209 35.03 7.83 1.45
N GLN A 210 34.52 8.67 0.54
CA GLN A 210 35.22 9.87 0.06
C GLN A 210 35.40 10.92 1.16
N VAL A 211 34.38 11.14 1.99
CA VAL A 211 34.46 12.09 3.12
C VAL A 211 35.40 11.57 4.21
N GLN A 212 35.44 10.26 4.47
CA GLN A 212 36.39 9.67 5.43
C GLN A 212 37.84 9.83 5.00
N VAL A 213 38.15 9.70 3.71
CA VAL A 213 39.50 9.96 3.17
C VAL A 213 39.90 11.43 3.39
N HIS A 214 38.96 12.38 3.27
CA HIS A 214 39.23 13.81 3.53
C HIS A 214 39.29 14.18 5.03
N VAL A 215 38.55 13.46 5.89
CA VAL A 215 38.42 13.75 7.34
C VAL A 215 39.42 12.96 8.20
N GLN A 216 40.17 12.01 7.63
CA GLN A 216 41.18 11.22 8.33
C GLN A 216 42.34 12.03 8.95
N LEU A 217 42.43 13.34 8.67
CA LEU A 217 43.34 14.27 9.36
C LEU A 217 42.85 14.72 10.76
N GLN A 218 41.59 14.51 11.16
CA GLN A 218 41.06 15.00 12.44
C GLN A 218 40.08 14.02 13.14
N SER A 219 40.62 13.24 14.08
CA SER A 219 39.94 12.59 15.23
C SER A 219 39.17 11.26 15.06
N SER A 220 39.34 10.37 16.05
CA SER A 220 38.74 9.03 16.17
C SER A 220 37.27 9.03 16.65
N GLN A 221 36.82 10.10 17.32
CA GLN A 221 35.46 10.22 17.87
C GLN A 221 34.40 10.53 16.79
N GLN A 222 34.81 11.18 15.69
CA GLN A 222 33.97 11.46 14.52
C GLN A 222 33.56 10.17 13.77
N ASN A 223 34.42 9.14 13.78
CA ASN A 223 34.18 7.88 13.07
C ASN A 223 33.06 7.04 13.71
N SER A 224 32.96 7.00 15.05
CA SER A 224 31.90 6.24 15.74
C SER A 224 30.52 6.89 15.59
N LEU A 225 30.46 8.23 15.63
CA LEU A 225 29.24 9.00 15.37
C LEU A 225 28.75 8.86 13.91
N ASN A 226 29.67 8.81 12.95
CA ASN A 226 29.32 8.62 11.53
C ASN A 226 28.80 7.20 11.23
N ILE A 227 29.41 6.18 11.83
CA ILE A 227 28.94 4.77 11.72
C ILE A 227 27.56 4.58 12.34
N SER A 228 27.29 5.20 13.49
CA SER A 228 25.96 5.08 14.13
C SER A 228 24.85 5.77 13.32
N ARG A 229 25.14 6.96 12.75
CA ARG A 229 24.23 7.68 11.86
C ARG A 229 23.98 6.91 10.55
N TYR A 230 25.03 6.30 9.99
CA TYR A 230 24.94 5.40 8.85
C TYR A 230 24.04 4.20 9.15
N ARG A 231 24.34 3.45 10.21
CA ARG A 231 23.58 2.27 10.62
C ARG A 231 22.10 2.59 10.82
N LYS A 232 21.78 3.73 11.41
CA LYS A 232 20.40 4.20 11.59
C LYS A 232 19.68 4.47 10.27
N ALA A 233 20.36 5.08 9.30
CA ALA A 233 19.79 5.32 7.97
C ALA A 233 19.53 4.00 7.21
N VAL A 234 20.46 3.05 7.30
CA VAL A 234 20.35 1.72 6.68
C VAL A 234 19.18 0.93 7.26
N TYR A 235 19.09 0.83 8.59
CA TYR A 235 17.98 0.13 9.23
C TYR A 235 16.63 0.76 8.91
N SER A 236 16.54 2.11 8.89
CA SER A 236 15.28 2.78 8.54
C SER A 236 14.82 2.45 7.11
N VAL A 237 15.74 2.34 6.15
CA VAL A 237 15.42 1.94 4.77
C VAL A 237 15.05 0.46 4.68
N LEU A 238 15.79 -0.42 5.34
CA LEU A 238 15.52 -1.86 5.37
C LEU A 238 14.15 -2.17 5.97
N TRP A 239 13.79 -1.53 7.09
CA TRP A 239 12.48 -1.72 7.72
C TRP A 239 11.33 -1.24 6.82
N MET A 240 11.52 -0.15 6.06
CA MET A 240 10.52 0.29 5.08
C MET A 240 10.37 -0.69 3.92
N GLN A 241 11.47 -1.24 3.40
CA GLN A 241 11.41 -2.26 2.34
C GLN A 241 10.83 -3.57 2.84
N LEU A 242 11.16 -3.97 4.07
CA LEU A 242 10.60 -5.16 4.70
C LEU A 242 9.09 -4.99 4.92
N ALA A 243 8.64 -3.82 5.40
CA ALA A 243 7.21 -3.54 5.55
C ALA A 243 6.48 -3.66 4.20
N LEU A 244 7.04 -3.08 3.13
CA LEU A 244 6.46 -3.18 1.78
C LEU A 244 6.45 -4.63 1.27
N ALA A 245 7.54 -5.37 1.45
CA ALA A 245 7.64 -6.75 1.02
C ALA A 245 6.64 -7.64 1.78
N VAL A 246 6.59 -7.53 3.10
CA VAL A 246 5.67 -8.30 3.96
C VAL A 246 4.22 -8.00 3.62
N CYS A 247 3.87 -6.75 3.27
CA CYS A 247 2.49 -6.40 2.97
C CYS A 247 2.03 -6.83 1.57
N TYR A 248 2.89 -6.72 0.54
CA TYR A 248 2.46 -6.91 -0.86
C TYR A 248 2.92 -8.23 -1.51
N VAL A 249 4.05 -8.81 -1.09
CA VAL A 249 4.58 -10.06 -1.68
C VAL A 249 3.67 -11.25 -1.40
N PRO A 250 3.18 -11.49 -0.16
CA PRO A 250 2.28 -12.61 0.11
C PRO A 250 0.99 -12.56 -0.71
N TYR A 251 0.41 -11.36 -0.87
CA TYR A 251 -0.77 -11.15 -1.71
C TYR A 251 -0.47 -11.52 -3.17
N THR A 252 0.64 -11.02 -3.71
CA THR A 252 1.05 -11.32 -5.09
C THR A 252 1.26 -12.81 -5.32
N ILE A 253 1.90 -13.51 -4.38
CA ILE A 253 2.10 -14.98 -4.46
C ILE A 253 0.75 -15.70 -4.47
N VAL A 254 -0.18 -15.34 -3.58
CA VAL A 254 -1.49 -16.00 -3.50
C VAL A 254 -2.29 -15.80 -4.79
N VAL A 255 -2.27 -14.60 -5.36
CA VAL A 255 -2.94 -14.31 -6.63
C VAL A 255 -2.30 -15.14 -7.75
N ILE A 256 -0.98 -15.16 -7.89
CA ILE A 256 -0.29 -15.93 -8.95
C ILE A 256 -0.56 -17.44 -8.82
N VAL A 257 -0.44 -17.99 -7.62
CA VAL A 257 -0.48 -19.46 -7.39
C VAL A 257 -1.89 -20.01 -7.47
N PHE A 258 -2.90 -19.24 -7.05
CA PHE A 258 -4.27 -19.72 -6.84
C PHE A 258 -5.33 -19.07 -7.73
N GLU A 259 -4.97 -18.16 -8.65
CA GLU A 259 -5.88 -17.66 -9.69
C GLU A 259 -5.67 -18.34 -11.06
N GLU A 260 -4.83 -19.38 -11.15
CA GLU A 260 -4.70 -20.15 -12.39
C GLU A 260 -6.03 -20.85 -12.75
N PRO A 261 -6.55 -20.67 -13.98
CA PRO A 261 -7.90 -21.11 -14.38
C PRO A 261 -8.11 -22.64 -14.36
N ASN A 262 -7.06 -23.45 -14.19
CA ASN A 262 -7.11 -24.91 -14.33
C ASN A 262 -7.02 -25.70 -13.03
N LYS A 263 -6.97 -25.07 -11.84
CA LYS A 263 -6.93 -25.78 -10.56
C LYS A 263 -8.28 -25.65 -9.84
N GLY A 264 -9.19 -26.57 -10.16
CA GLY A 264 -10.56 -26.65 -9.62
C GLY A 264 -10.70 -26.96 -8.13
N THR A 265 -9.71 -26.69 -7.28
CA THR A 265 -9.78 -26.99 -5.84
C THR A 265 -10.24 -25.77 -5.06
N PHE A 266 -11.55 -25.54 -5.07
CA PHE A 266 -12.21 -24.54 -4.25
C PHE A 266 -12.25 -24.97 -2.79
N SER A 267 -11.26 -24.52 -2.01
CA SER A 267 -11.19 -24.80 -0.57
C SER A 267 -11.59 -23.58 0.27
N SER A 268 -12.29 -23.84 1.38
CA SER A 268 -12.51 -22.87 2.46
C SER A 268 -11.21 -22.23 2.96
N HIS A 269 -10.11 -23.00 3.01
CA HIS A 269 -8.80 -22.50 3.41
C HIS A 269 -8.28 -21.40 2.48
N LEU A 270 -8.47 -21.55 1.17
CA LEU A 270 -8.02 -20.56 0.18
C LEU A 270 -8.74 -19.22 0.38
N ARG A 271 -10.03 -19.25 0.74
CA ARG A 271 -10.81 -18.04 1.05
C ARG A 271 -10.24 -17.31 2.26
N VAL A 272 -9.94 -18.04 3.35
CA VAL A 272 -9.33 -17.46 4.56
C VAL A 272 -7.95 -16.89 4.25
N THR A 273 -7.12 -17.64 3.51
CA THR A 273 -5.78 -17.20 3.11
C THR A 273 -5.85 -15.89 2.32
N ARG A 274 -6.77 -15.78 1.34
CA ARG A 274 -7.04 -14.53 0.60
C ARG A 274 -7.42 -13.37 1.53
N GLY A 275 -8.27 -13.63 2.51
CA GLY A 275 -8.64 -12.65 3.54
C GLY A 275 -7.47 -12.17 4.38
N ILE A 276 -6.61 -13.09 4.82
CA ILE A 276 -5.41 -12.78 5.61
C ILE A 276 -4.45 -11.92 4.79
N VAL A 277 -4.13 -12.31 3.55
CA VAL A 277 -3.19 -11.54 2.72
C VAL A 277 -3.76 -10.18 2.31
N ALA A 278 -5.07 -10.07 2.08
CA ALA A 278 -5.71 -8.77 1.84
C ALA A 278 -5.64 -7.87 3.08
N THR A 279 -5.88 -8.43 4.27
CA THR A 279 -5.75 -7.70 5.55
C THR A 279 -4.31 -7.23 5.77
N LEU A 280 -3.32 -8.04 5.37
CA LEU A 280 -1.90 -7.69 5.45
C LEU A 280 -1.53 -6.53 4.51
N VAL A 281 -2.15 -6.46 3.33
CA VAL A 281 -2.02 -5.29 2.44
C VAL A 281 -2.57 -4.04 3.11
N TYR A 282 -3.74 -4.10 3.74
CA TYR A 282 -4.31 -2.93 4.43
C TYR A 282 -3.51 -2.49 5.66
N PHE A 283 -2.85 -3.44 6.34
CA PHE A 283 -1.96 -3.13 7.44
C PHE A 283 -0.83 -2.16 7.03
N ASN A 284 -0.41 -2.16 5.77
CA ASN A 284 0.56 -1.19 5.25
C ASN A 284 0.12 0.26 5.48
N SER A 285 -1.15 0.57 5.26
CA SER A 285 -1.70 1.92 5.46
C SER A 285 -1.69 2.35 6.93
N THR A 286 -1.80 1.40 7.86
CA THR A 286 -1.61 1.64 9.30
C THR A 286 -0.14 1.87 9.67
N LEU A 287 0.79 1.18 9.02
CA LEU A 287 2.23 1.30 9.30
C LEU A 287 2.84 2.64 8.84
N ASN A 288 2.32 3.20 7.74
CA ASN A 288 2.89 4.39 7.10
C ASN A 288 3.09 5.60 8.05
N PRO A 289 2.11 6.01 8.88
CA PRO A 289 2.30 7.05 9.90
C PRO A 289 3.49 6.82 10.85
N PHE A 290 3.65 5.59 11.34
CA PHE A 290 4.76 5.23 12.23
C PHE A 290 6.10 5.28 11.49
N LEU A 291 6.15 4.79 10.25
CA LEU A 291 7.33 4.83 9.41
C LEU A 291 7.76 6.27 9.10
N TYR A 292 6.83 7.20 8.88
CA TYR A 292 7.16 8.63 8.71
C TYR A 292 7.75 9.24 9.97
N CYS A 293 7.09 9.05 11.11
CA CYS A 293 7.55 9.59 12.39
C CYS A 293 8.91 9.00 12.79
N TRP A 294 9.19 7.77 12.40
CA TRP A 294 10.50 7.17 12.63
C TRP A 294 11.56 7.78 11.72
N LYS A 295 11.29 7.89 10.42
CA LYS A 295 12.29 8.29 9.41
C LYS A 295 12.53 9.79 9.31
N ILE A 296 11.49 10.60 9.36
CA ILE A 296 11.56 12.03 9.06
C ILE A 296 11.43 12.80 10.36
N ASN A 297 12.55 13.38 10.80
CA ASN A 297 12.59 14.08 12.08
C ASN A 297 11.64 15.28 12.08
N GLU A 298 11.54 16.01 10.97
CA GLU A 298 10.68 17.17 10.76
C GLU A 298 9.21 16.77 10.96
N VAL A 299 8.77 15.71 10.28
CA VAL A 299 7.41 15.16 10.45
C VAL A 299 7.18 14.68 11.87
N ARG A 300 8.15 14.00 12.50
CA ARG A 300 8.03 13.56 13.91
C ARG A 300 7.82 14.74 14.84
N GLN A 301 8.59 15.83 14.68
CA GLN A 301 8.44 17.01 15.52
C GLN A 301 7.10 17.71 15.26
N ALA A 302 6.70 17.85 14.00
CA ALA A 302 5.40 18.40 13.64
C ALA A 302 4.22 17.58 14.22
N VAL A 303 4.32 16.25 14.23
CA VAL A 303 3.34 15.36 14.87
C VAL A 303 3.33 15.56 16.39
N LYS A 304 4.50 15.55 17.05
CA LYS A 304 4.59 15.79 18.50
C LYS A 304 3.98 17.13 18.91
N LEU A 305 4.26 18.18 18.15
CA LEU A 305 3.69 19.51 18.37
C LEU A 305 2.17 19.49 18.18
N THR A 306 1.69 18.80 17.15
CA THR A 306 0.25 18.66 16.89
C THR A 306 -0.47 17.92 18.02
N ILE A 307 0.07 16.79 18.48
CA ILE A 307 -0.48 16.04 19.63
C ILE A 307 -0.49 16.93 20.88
N ARG A 308 0.62 17.62 21.18
CA ARG A 308 0.69 18.54 22.32
C ARG A 308 -0.38 19.62 22.23
N GLN A 309 -0.59 20.21 21.06
CA GLN A 309 -1.64 21.23 20.88
C GLN A 309 -3.05 20.66 21.04
N LEU A 310 -3.31 19.45 20.54
CA LEU A 310 -4.62 18.80 20.69
C LEU A 310 -4.90 18.36 22.12
N VAL A 311 -3.88 17.94 22.87
CA VAL A 311 -4.01 17.48 24.27
C VAL A 311 -3.97 18.66 25.26
N CYS A 312 -3.18 19.70 24.98
CA CYS A 312 -3.04 20.86 25.86
C CYS A 312 -4.04 21.99 25.56
N CYS A 313 -4.82 21.92 24.48
CA CYS A 313 -5.99 22.78 24.27
C CYS A 313 -7.28 21.94 24.30
N PRO A 314 -7.74 21.49 25.48
CA PRO A 314 -9.12 21.07 25.62
C PRO A 314 -9.98 22.33 25.69
N TRP A 315 -10.64 22.68 24.58
CA TRP A 315 -11.75 23.66 24.53
C TRP A 315 -11.40 25.11 24.94
N SER A 316 -11.14 25.95 23.94
CA SER A 316 -11.36 27.41 24.02
C SER A 316 -12.36 27.81 22.95
#